data_AF-A0A3P7I6C0-F1
#
_entry.id   AF-A0A3P7I6C0-F1
#
_cell.length_a   1.000
_cell.length_b   1.000
_cell.length_c   1.000
_cell.angle_alpha   90.00
_cell.angle_beta   90.00
_cell.angle_gamma   90.00
#
_symmetry.space_group_name_H-M   'P 1'
#
loop_
_entity.id
_entity.type
_entity.pdbx_description
1 polymer ?
#
loop_
_entity_poly.entity_id
_entity_poly.type
_entity_poly.pdbx_seq_one_letter_code
_entity_poly.pdbx_strand_id
1 'polypeptide(L)'
;MFQESTCLETNAHVKVDEYGFFLYWLVEARDAVVLDMGQVWEARPSGLPKDGRVLFELEQRGSRETLEERTIWITHGQDLVNVQSFYLVAETVEIAKASL
;
A
#
# COMPACT_ATOMS: atom_id res chain seq x y z
N MET A 1 11.82 -20.25 -7.23
CA MET A 1 10.53 -20.31 -6.53
C MET A 1 10.51 -19.11 -5.59
N PHE A 2 10.07 -17.95 -6.09
CA PHE A 2 10.00 -16.75 -5.26
C PHE A 2 8.80 -16.92 -4.35
N GLN A 3 9.08 -17.01 -3.06
CA GLN A 3 8.07 -17.06 -2.03
C GLN A 3 7.48 -15.64 -1.94
N GLU A 4 6.42 -15.36 -2.71
CA GLU A 4 5.53 -14.22 -2.44
C GLU A 4 4.87 -14.49 -1.09
N SER A 5 5.63 -14.26 -0.02
CA SER A 5 5.08 -14.24 1.32
C SER A 5 4.37 -12.90 1.42
N THR A 6 3.07 -12.89 1.15
CA THR A 6 2.24 -11.70 1.37
C THR A 6 2.36 -11.30 2.84
N CYS A 7 3.22 -10.33 3.14
CA CYS A 7 3.42 -9.81 4.48
C CYS A 7 2.50 -8.62 4.67
N LEU A 8 1.51 -8.77 5.56
CA LEU A 8 0.67 -7.64 5.99
C LEU A 8 1.40 -6.89 7.10
N GLU A 9 1.84 -5.67 6.81
CA GLU A 9 2.32 -4.73 7.80
C GLU A 9 1.15 -3.85 8.26
N THR A 10 0.98 -3.72 9.57
CA THR A 10 -0.15 -2.98 10.15
C THR A 10 0.34 -1.75 10.90
N ASN A 11 -0.53 -0.76 11.05
CA ASN A 11 -0.23 0.51 11.71
C ASN A 11 0.94 1.28 11.03
N ALA A 12 1.03 1.19 9.70
CA ALA A 12 2.01 1.94 8.94
C ALA A 12 1.60 3.42 8.85
N HIS A 13 2.51 4.33 9.19
CA HIS A 13 2.34 5.77 9.00
C HIS A 13 2.89 6.19 7.64
N VAL A 14 2.02 6.23 6.64
CA VAL A 14 2.36 6.58 5.26
C VAL A 14 2.27 8.09 5.05
N LYS A 15 3.29 8.69 4.44
CA LYS A 15 3.35 10.13 4.12
C LYS A 15 4.14 10.39 2.84
N VAL A 16 3.78 11.47 2.15
CA VAL A 16 4.61 12.08 1.11
C VAL A 16 5.33 13.27 1.73
N ASP A 17 6.60 13.50 1.37
CA ASP A 17 7.33 14.67 1.84
C ASP A 17 6.73 15.99 1.30
N GLU A 18 7.11 17.12 1.89
CA GLU A 18 6.56 18.45 1.56
C GLU A 18 6.74 18.82 0.08
N TYR A 19 7.77 18.30 -0.59
CA TYR A 19 8.08 18.61 -1.98
C TYR A 19 7.56 17.57 -2.97
N GLY A 20 6.99 16.45 -2.52
CA GLY A 20 6.42 15.42 -3.39
C GLY A 20 7.44 14.51 -4.06
N PHE A 21 8.66 14.42 -3.55
CA PHE A 21 9.74 13.59 -4.09
C PHE A 21 9.76 12.17 -3.53
N PHE A 22 9.29 11.98 -2.31
CA PHE A 22 9.41 10.72 -1.58
C PHE A 22 8.10 10.34 -0.91
N LEU A 23 7.63 9.14 -1.22
CA LEU A 23 6.64 8.42 -0.42
C LEU A 23 7.40 7.61 0.61
N TYR A 24 7.06 7.74 1.89
CA TYR A 24 7.69 6.96 2.93
C TYR A 24 6.67 6.46 3.94
N TRP A 25 6.98 5.33 4.59
CA TRP A 25 6.17 4.80 5.66
C TRP A 25 7.02 4.27 6.81
N LEU A 26 6.48 4.43 8.01
CA LEU A 26 7.08 3.91 9.24
C LEU A 26 6.15 2.87 9.85
N VAL A 27 6.71 1.73 10.21
CA VAL A 27 6.06 0.69 11.00
C VAL A 27 6.77 0.63 12.35
N GLU A 28 6.01 0.45 13.42
CA GLU A 28 6.58 0.41 14.77
C GLU A 28 7.70 -0.63 14.88
N ALA A 29 8.81 -0.23 15.51
CA ALA A 29 10.02 -1.04 15.68
C ALA A 29 10.70 -1.49 14.37
N ARG A 30 10.46 -0.79 13.24
CA ARG A 30 11.18 -0.99 11.98
C ARG A 30 11.77 0.32 11.46
N ASP A 31 12.77 0.18 10.60
CA ASP A 31 13.32 1.32 9.86
C ASP A 31 12.27 1.87 8.88
N ALA A 32 12.30 3.19 8.68
CA ALA A 32 11.45 3.83 7.69
C ALA A 32 11.78 3.31 6.29
N VAL A 33 10.75 3.00 5.52
CA VAL A 33 10.89 2.65 4.11
C VAL A 33 10.61 3.90 3.28
N VAL A 34 11.43 4.15 2.27
CA VAL A 34 11.34 5.33 1.40
C VAL A 34 11.30 4.87 -0.05
N LEU A 35 10.37 5.43 -0.82
CA LEU A 35 10.17 5.23 -2.24
C LEU A 35 10.30 6.57 -2.96
N ASP A 36 11.15 6.63 -3.98
CA ASP A 36 11.27 7.77 -4.88
C ASP A 36 10.00 7.86 -5.74
N MET A 37 9.29 8.99 -5.65
CA MET A 37 8.07 9.25 -6.41
C MET A 37 8.32 9.28 -7.93
N GLY A 38 9.54 9.59 -8.38
CA GLY A 38 9.93 9.49 -9.79
C GLY A 38 9.94 8.06 -10.32
N GLN A 39 9.93 7.05 -9.44
CA GLN A 39 9.85 5.64 -9.79
C GLN A 39 8.43 5.07 -9.69
N VAL A 40 7.47 5.83 -9.16
CA VAL A 40 6.06 5.43 -9.10
C VAL A 40 5.43 5.63 -10.47
N TRP A 41 4.74 4.60 -10.98
CA TRP A 41 4.13 4.67 -12.31
C TRP A 41 2.62 4.74 -12.27
N GLU A 42 2.00 4.01 -11.35
CA GLU A 42 0.55 3.98 -11.21
C GLU A 42 0.18 3.78 -9.74
N ALA A 43 -0.79 4.56 -9.28
CA ALA A 43 -1.52 4.34 -8.05
C ALA A 43 -3.02 4.34 -8.41
N ARG A 44 -3.74 3.28 -8.04
CA ARG A 44 -5.18 3.19 -8.33
C ARG A 44 -5.94 2.42 -7.26
N PRO A 45 -7.26 2.64 -7.11
CA PRO A 45 -8.10 1.76 -6.33
C PRO A 45 -7.96 0.31 -6.80
N SER A 46 -7.99 -0.63 -5.87
CA SER A 46 -7.88 -2.06 -6.16
C SER A 46 -8.97 -2.86 -5.47
N GLY A 47 -9.25 -4.04 -6.01
CA GLY A 47 -10.19 -4.98 -5.39
C GLY A 47 -9.61 -5.63 -4.14
N LEU A 48 -10.37 -6.60 -3.59
CA LEU A 48 -9.97 -7.30 -2.38
C LEU A 48 -8.62 -8.02 -2.53
N PRO A 49 -7.78 -8.05 -1.47
CA PRO A 49 -6.61 -8.91 -1.42
C PRO A 49 -6.98 -10.37 -1.72
N LYS A 50 -6.18 -11.01 -2.57
CA LYS A 50 -6.42 -12.41 -2.97
C LYS A 50 -6.06 -13.41 -1.86
N ASP A 51 -5.17 -13.03 -0.95
CA ASP A 51 -4.76 -13.88 0.16
C ASP A 51 -5.81 -13.86 1.28
N GLY A 52 -6.38 -15.03 1.58
CA GLY A 52 -7.45 -15.17 2.56
C GLY A 52 -7.02 -14.86 4.01
N ARG A 53 -5.73 -15.03 4.36
CA ARG A 53 -5.22 -14.67 5.69
C ARG A 53 -5.12 -13.16 5.84
N VAL A 54 -4.60 -12.49 4.81
CA VAL A 54 -4.54 -11.02 4.78
C VAL A 54 -5.95 -10.42 4.83
N LEU A 55 -6.88 -10.97 4.05
CA LEU A 55 -8.27 -10.53 4.05
C LEU A 55 -8.90 -10.66 5.45
N PHE A 56 -8.73 -11.80 6.11
CA PHE A 56 -9.24 -12.03 7.46
C PHE A 56 -8.65 -11.05 8.51
N GLU A 57 -7.36 -10.75 8.43
CA GLU A 57 -6.72 -9.76 9.32
C GLU A 57 -7.23 -8.34 9.08
N LEU A 58 -7.51 -7.98 7.82
CA LEU A 58 -8.06 -6.67 7.48
C LEU A 58 -9.52 -6.49 7.94
N GLU A 59 -10.32 -7.56 7.89
CA GLU A 59 -11.70 -7.56 8.39
C GLU A 59 -11.80 -7.34 9.90
N GLN A 60 -10.80 -7.80 10.67
CA GLN A 60 -10.73 -7.51 12.10
C GLN A 60 -10.44 -6.04 12.41
N ARG A 61 -9.99 -5.26 11.41
CA ARG A 61 -9.54 -3.86 11.55
C ARG A 61 -10.46 -2.86 10.88
N GLY A 62 -11.47 -3.31 10.13
CA GLY A 62 -12.47 -2.43 9.53
C GLY A 62 -13.50 -3.19 8.70
N SER A 63 -14.51 -2.47 8.20
CA SER A 63 -15.60 -3.09 7.45
C SER A 63 -15.13 -3.68 6.11
N ARG A 64 -15.46 -4.96 5.88
CA ARG A 64 -15.26 -5.66 4.60
C ARG A 64 -15.89 -4.93 3.42
N GLU A 65 -17.07 -4.34 3.63
CA GLU A 65 -17.85 -3.69 2.57
C GLU A 65 -17.11 -2.50 1.95
N THR A 66 -16.27 -1.84 2.75
CA THR A 66 -15.47 -0.67 2.32
C THR A 66 -14.04 -1.03 1.95
N LEU A 67 -13.65 -2.31 2.08
CA LEU A 67 -12.24 -2.70 1.96
C LEU A 67 -11.69 -2.48 0.55
N GLU A 68 -12.48 -2.73 -0.49
CA GLU A 68 -12.09 -2.45 -1.88
C GLU A 68 -11.82 -0.96 -2.08
N GLU A 69 -12.76 -0.11 -1.65
CA GLU A 69 -12.63 1.35 -1.79
C GLU A 69 -11.48 1.95 -0.95
N ARG A 70 -11.01 1.23 0.07
CA ARG A 70 -9.88 1.61 0.91
C ARG A 70 -8.54 1.08 0.43
N THR A 71 -8.54 0.18 -0.56
CA THR A 71 -7.32 -0.48 -1.03
C THR A 71 -6.77 0.26 -2.24
N ILE A 72 -5.52 0.69 -2.14
CA ILE A 72 -4.76 1.31 -3.23
C ILE A 72 -3.66 0.34 -3.64
N TRP A 73 -3.57 0.08 -4.94
CA TRP A 73 -2.47 -0.65 -5.55
C TRP A 73 -1.51 0.32 -6.19
N ILE A 74 -0.23 0.22 -5.81
CA ILE A 74 0.84 1.07 -6.31
C ILE A 74 1.85 0.21 -7.07
N THR A 75 2.25 0.66 -8.25
CA THR A 75 3.33 0.09 -9.05
C THR A 75 4.50 1.05 -9.14
N HIS A 76 5.71 0.51 -9.03
CA HIS A 76 6.92 1.29 -9.13
C HIS A 76 8.06 0.47 -9.75
N GLY A 77 9.06 1.16 -10.27
CA GLY A 77 10.24 0.54 -10.86
C GLY A 77 11.16 1.57 -11.49
N GLN A 78 12.46 1.24 -11.56
CA GLN A 78 13.45 2.08 -12.23
C GLN A 78 13.32 1.98 -13.77
N ASP A 79 12.83 0.86 -14.27
CA ASP A 79 12.65 0.55 -15.68
C ASP A 79 11.45 -0.39 -15.88
N LEU A 80 10.96 -0.48 -17.13
CA LEU A 80 9.81 -1.30 -17.55
C LEU A 80 10.00 -2.83 -17.39
N VAL A 81 11.17 -3.29 -16.94
CA VAL A 81 11.48 -4.71 -16.77
C VAL A 81 11.33 -5.11 -15.30
N ASN A 82 11.81 -4.27 -14.38
CA ASN A 82 11.86 -4.57 -12.94
C ASN A 82 10.71 -3.86 -12.20
N VAL A 83 9.47 -4.24 -12.56
CA VAL A 83 8.26 -3.67 -11.94
C VAL A 83 7.98 -4.37 -10.62
N GLN A 84 7.78 -3.57 -9.57
CA GLN A 84 7.33 -4.01 -8.26
C GLN A 84 5.97 -3.39 -7.96
N SER A 85 5.25 -4.01 -7.03
CA SER A 85 3.96 -3.49 -6.61
C SER A 85 3.68 -3.82 -5.16
N PHE A 86 2.94 -2.94 -4.50
CA PHE A 86 2.43 -3.17 -3.15
C PHE A 86 1.03 -2.60 -3.01
N TYR A 87 0.37 -2.98 -1.91
CA TYR A 87 -0.96 -2.53 -1.57
C TYR A 87 -0.89 -1.69 -0.31
N LEU A 88 -1.61 -0.57 -0.31
CA LEU A 88 -1.91 0.20 0.89
C LEU A 88 -3.39 0.05 1.19
N VAL A 89 -3.74 -0.20 2.44
CA VAL A 89 -5.12 -0.20 2.90
C VAL A 89 -5.30 0.97 3.84
N ALA A 90 -6.05 1.97 3.41
CA ALA A 90 -6.36 3.14 4.19
C ALA A 90 -7.33 2.80 5.33
N GLU A 91 -7.31 3.61 6.40
CA GLU A 91 -8.26 3.46 7.50
C GLU A 91 -9.70 3.74 7.04
N THR A 92 -9.89 4.79 6.23
CA THR A 92 -11.20 5.18 5.67
C THR A 92 -11.15 5.38 4.16
N VAL A 93 -12.32 5.38 3.53
CA VAL A 93 -12.48 5.57 2.08
C VAL A 93 -12.04 6.99 1.67
N GLU A 94 -12.28 7.98 2.52
CA GLU A 94 -11.91 9.37 2.27
C GLU A 94 -10.39 9.54 2.19
N ILE A 95 -9.65 8.87 3.09
CA ILE A 95 -8.18 8.87 3.06
C ILE A 95 -7.69 8.22 1.77
N ALA A 96 -8.29 7.10 1.36
CA ALA A 96 -7.92 6.42 0.13
C ALA A 96 -8.13 7.32 -1.10
N LYS A 97 -9.29 8.00 -1.17
CA LYS A 97 -9.63 8.94 -2.25
C LYS A 97 -8.73 10.17 -2.28
N ALA A 98 -8.27 10.66 -1.12
CA ALA A 98 -7.35 11.80 -1.05
C ALA A 98 -5.90 11.44 -1.40
N SER A 99 -5.58 10.14 -1.46
CA SER A 99 -4.22 9.63 -1.75
C SER A 99 -4.01 9.28 -3.23
N LEU A 100 -5.01 9.51 -4.07
CA LEU A 100 -5.02 9.29 -5.53
C LEU A 100 -5.09 10.63 -6.26
#